data_AF-A0A940GC04-F1
#
_entry.id   AF-A0A940GC04-F1
#
_cell.length_a   1.000
_cell.length_b   1.000
_cell.length_c   1.000
_cell.angle_alpha   90.00
_cell.angle_beta   90.00
_cell.angle_gamma   90.00
#
_symmetry.space_group_name_H-M   'P 1'
#
loop_
_entity.id
_entity.type
_entity.pdbx_description
1 polymer ?
#
loop_
_entity_poly.entity_id
_entity_poly.type
_entity_poly.pdbx_seq_one_letter_code
_entity_poly.pdbx_strand_id
1 'polypeptide(L)'
;MRARLATALGAILVATAGSALAQAPTAAPAGQKPILRPFGSVPLMVPPSSDAPRDCDDACLKGLAQQYMDALVKQDGSKLPWADRVRYAENGVTIMVSDGTWATATAKGASPLIVADAKAGKAVWIGSVDEHGQPGFYAIELTARGGRIVSVQATIRRQQGRPPFGDPIAFTHDPAFSATVAKGKETPRAIMSGLVQAYFEAQGGKSKAPAFGKGCVLIENGVPMTGNLPAAKGESGDCATSFSRGLFGEFEAIRRRIVAYDDARGLVVVSGVRDLPGATTSFTGSDGKGYKSEADYPRSFGFVTVFKIEGNAIARVESIATELPYLMPPPWQEPRGPRP
;
A
#
# COMPACT_ATOMS: atom_id res chain seq x y z
N MET A 1 -53.30 -1.79 -37.54
CA MET A 1 -53.65 -2.60 -36.35
C MET A 1 -52.51 -2.44 -35.36
N ARG A 2 -52.78 -1.81 -34.19
CA ARG A 2 -52.03 -1.81 -32.91
C ARG A 2 -50.51 -1.47 -32.96
N ALA A 3 -50.10 -0.26 -32.54
CA ALA A 3 -49.87 0.21 -31.14
C ALA A 3 -48.49 -0.20 -30.60
N ARG A 4 -47.72 0.59 -29.85
CA ARG A 4 -47.73 2.00 -29.40
C ARG A 4 -46.31 2.25 -28.86
N LEU A 5 -45.64 3.33 -29.25
CA LEU A 5 -44.47 3.87 -28.55
C LEU A 5 -44.94 4.52 -27.23
N ALA A 6 -44.23 4.25 -26.15
CA ALA A 6 -44.35 4.98 -24.89
C ALA A 6 -42.95 5.35 -24.41
N THR A 7 -42.64 6.64 -24.43
CA THR A 7 -41.55 7.21 -23.61
C THR A 7 -42.00 8.59 -23.17
N ALA A 8 -42.37 8.68 -21.89
CA ALA A 8 -42.72 9.93 -21.23
C ALA A 8 -41.43 10.65 -20.81
N LEU A 9 -41.22 11.88 -21.29
CA LEU A 9 -40.29 12.83 -20.67
C LEU A 9 -41.09 13.70 -19.69
N GLY A 10 -40.85 13.49 -18.39
CA GLY A 10 -41.31 14.34 -17.30
C GLY A 10 -40.27 15.41 -16.95
N ALA A 11 -40.77 16.59 -16.61
CA ALA A 11 -40.07 17.87 -16.49
C ALA A 11 -38.91 17.94 -15.48
N ILE A 12 -37.87 18.70 -15.83
CA ILE A 12 -36.81 19.14 -14.91
C ILE A 12 -37.14 20.56 -14.43
N LEU A 13 -37.28 20.69 -13.11
CA LEU A 13 -37.41 21.95 -12.38
C LEU A 13 -36.14 22.80 -12.53
N VAL A 14 -36.31 24.06 -12.89
CA VAL A 14 -35.29 25.12 -12.82
C VAL A 14 -35.21 25.61 -11.37
N ALA A 15 -34.09 25.33 -10.68
CA ALA A 15 -33.80 25.90 -9.37
C ALA A 15 -32.99 27.19 -9.53
N THR A 16 -33.56 28.29 -9.06
CA THR A 16 -32.99 29.63 -9.02
C THR A 16 -31.89 29.75 -7.95
N ALA A 17 -30.73 30.27 -8.34
CA ALA A 17 -29.62 30.58 -7.43
C ALA A 17 -29.95 31.81 -6.56
N GLY A 18 -30.00 31.60 -5.24
CA GLY A 18 -30.08 32.68 -4.25
C GLY A 18 -28.69 33.14 -3.83
N SER A 19 -28.38 34.40 -4.07
CA SER A 19 -27.14 35.07 -3.64
C SER A 19 -27.16 35.33 -2.13
N ALA A 20 -26.21 34.75 -1.39
CA ALA A 20 -25.98 35.08 0.01
C ALA A 20 -24.91 36.20 0.11
N LEU A 21 -25.35 37.38 0.57
CA LEU A 21 -24.49 38.51 0.94
C LEU A 21 -23.73 38.19 2.23
N ALA A 22 -22.40 38.21 2.17
CA ALA A 22 -21.53 38.14 3.34
C ALA A 22 -21.55 39.48 4.09
N GLN A 23 -21.98 39.47 5.36
CA GLN A 23 -21.84 40.61 6.27
C GLN A 23 -20.48 40.57 6.95
N ALA A 24 -19.73 41.67 6.86
CA ALA A 24 -18.47 41.88 7.56
C ALA A 24 -18.72 42.16 9.06
N PRO A 25 -17.87 41.67 9.98
CA PRO A 25 -17.98 42.02 11.39
C PRO A 25 -17.50 43.45 11.64
N THR A 26 -18.36 44.20 12.35
CA THR A 26 -18.18 45.56 12.82
C THR A 26 -17.02 45.70 13.81
N ALA A 27 -16.24 46.78 13.66
CA ALA A 27 -15.15 47.18 14.53
C ALA A 27 -15.60 47.43 15.99
N ALA A 28 -14.78 46.99 16.94
CA ALA A 28 -14.96 47.23 18.38
C ALA A 28 -14.60 48.67 18.78
N PRO A 29 -15.23 49.25 19.83
CA PRO A 29 -14.96 50.61 20.26
C PRO A 29 -13.62 50.72 21.01
N ALA A 30 -12.87 51.77 20.70
CA ALA A 30 -11.65 52.14 21.40
C ALA A 30 -11.98 52.83 22.74
N GLY A 31 -11.29 52.41 23.81
CA GLY A 31 -11.19 53.20 25.03
C GLY A 31 -11.32 52.42 26.34
N GLN A 32 -10.28 51.68 26.72
CA GLN A 32 -10.03 51.33 28.13
C GLN A 32 -8.54 51.15 28.37
N LYS A 33 -7.97 51.94 29.29
CA LYS A 33 -6.56 51.85 29.70
C LYS A 33 -6.31 50.51 30.42
N PRO A 34 -5.17 49.82 30.16
CA PRO A 34 -4.89 48.56 30.82
C PRO A 34 -4.49 48.80 32.28
N ILE A 35 -5.22 48.19 33.20
CA ILE A 35 -4.80 48.06 34.60
C ILE A 35 -3.88 46.83 34.67
N LEU A 36 -2.59 47.06 34.92
CA LEU A 36 -1.60 46.01 35.11
C LEU A 36 -1.95 45.24 36.40
N ARG A 37 -2.40 43.99 36.27
CA ARG A 37 -2.50 43.05 37.40
C ARG A 37 -1.22 42.18 37.43
N PRO A 38 -0.65 41.91 38.60
CA PRO A 38 0.53 41.07 38.71
C PRO A 38 0.20 39.65 38.25
N PHE A 39 1.08 39.07 37.44
CA PHE A 39 0.99 37.71 36.93
C PHE A 39 0.99 36.70 38.09
N GLY A 40 -0.18 36.11 38.37
CA GLY A 40 -0.27 34.91 39.19
C GLY A 40 0.27 33.72 38.41
N SER A 41 1.14 32.93 39.04
CA SER A 41 1.75 31.73 38.48
C SER A 41 0.67 30.74 38.02
N VAL A 42 0.54 30.55 36.70
CA VAL A 42 -0.30 29.49 36.13
C VAL A 42 0.45 28.18 36.33
N PRO A 43 -0.11 27.17 37.03
CA PRO A 43 0.53 25.87 37.13
C PRO A 43 0.62 25.27 35.73
N LEU A 44 1.81 24.79 35.35
CA LEU A 44 2.05 24.08 34.11
C LEU A 44 1.13 22.86 34.08
N MET A 45 0.07 22.90 33.28
CA MET A 45 -0.75 21.73 33.02
C MET A 45 0.04 20.84 32.07
N VAL A 46 0.78 19.88 32.65
CA VAL A 46 1.40 18.79 31.90
C VAL A 46 0.25 18.03 31.24
N PRO A 47 0.15 17.96 29.90
CA PRO A 47 -0.85 17.12 29.27
C PRO A 47 -0.62 15.68 29.75
N PRO A 48 -1.67 14.93 30.13
CA PRO A 48 -1.48 13.54 30.47
C PRO A 48 -0.83 12.85 29.28
N SER A 49 0.33 12.23 29.54
CA SER A 49 0.94 11.28 28.62
C SER A 49 -0.15 10.28 28.23
N SER A 50 -0.49 10.22 26.95
CA SER A 50 -1.46 9.27 26.43
C SER A 50 -0.84 7.87 26.40
N ASP A 51 -0.63 7.28 27.57
CA ASP A 51 -0.36 5.85 27.75
C ASP A 51 -1.71 5.14 27.91
N ALA A 52 -2.54 5.19 26.86
CA ALA A 52 -3.43 4.06 26.63
C ALA A 52 -2.54 2.85 26.35
N PRO A 53 -2.65 1.74 27.09
CA PRO A 53 -1.79 0.60 26.86
C PRO A 53 -1.90 0.19 25.39
N ARG A 54 -0.74 -0.03 24.75
CA ARG A 54 -0.69 -0.65 23.42
C ARG A 54 -1.09 -2.11 23.60
N ASP A 55 -2.39 -2.38 23.78
CA ASP A 55 -2.91 -3.69 24.17
C ASP A 55 -2.68 -4.80 23.13
N CYS A 56 -2.14 -4.47 21.97
CA CYS A 56 -1.79 -5.43 20.94
C CYS A 56 -0.33 -5.21 20.50
N ASP A 57 0.56 -6.02 21.06
CA ASP A 57 1.96 -6.11 20.66
C ASP A 57 2.13 -6.85 19.31
N ASP A 58 3.38 -7.07 18.88
CA ASP A 58 3.67 -7.74 17.61
C ASP A 58 3.13 -9.18 17.57
N ALA A 59 3.09 -9.88 18.71
CA ALA A 59 2.58 -11.24 18.79
C ALA A 59 1.05 -11.26 18.65
N CYS A 60 0.35 -10.35 19.34
CA CYS A 60 -1.08 -10.13 19.17
C CYS A 60 -1.43 -9.80 17.72
N LEU A 61 -0.72 -8.86 17.09
CA LEU A 61 -0.93 -8.46 15.69
C LEU A 61 -0.72 -9.62 14.70
N LYS A 62 0.33 -10.42 14.90
CA LYS A 62 0.56 -11.65 14.12
C LYS A 62 -0.59 -12.64 14.30
N GLY A 63 -1.05 -12.82 15.54
CA GLY A 63 -2.19 -13.66 15.87
C GLY A 63 -3.48 -13.21 15.17
N LEU A 64 -3.75 -11.90 15.14
CA LEU A 64 -4.91 -11.34 14.45
C LEU A 64 -4.84 -11.57 12.93
N ALA A 65 -3.67 -11.37 12.31
CA ALA A 65 -3.49 -11.65 10.88
C ALA A 65 -3.70 -13.14 10.56
N GLN A 66 -3.20 -14.03 11.41
CA GLN A 66 -3.39 -15.47 11.23
C GLN A 66 -4.86 -15.87 11.39
N GLN A 67 -5.52 -15.39 12.45
CA GLN A 67 -6.94 -15.63 12.69
C GLN A 67 -7.81 -15.09 11.55
N TYR A 68 -7.50 -13.90 11.03
CA TYR A 68 -8.19 -13.34 9.86
C TYR A 68 -8.10 -14.29 8.66
N MET A 69 -6.89 -14.77 8.33
CA MET A 69 -6.71 -15.65 7.18
C MET A 69 -7.32 -17.04 7.40
N ASP A 70 -7.33 -17.55 8.64
CA ASP A 70 -8.02 -18.79 8.98
C ASP A 70 -9.55 -18.66 8.92
N ALA A 71 -10.08 -17.48 9.26
CA ALA A 71 -11.49 -17.16 9.11
C ALA A 71 -11.88 -16.98 7.64
N LEU A 72 -11.01 -16.35 6.83
CA LEU A 72 -11.21 -16.15 5.39
C LEU A 72 -11.44 -17.48 4.66
N VAL A 73 -10.57 -18.47 4.89
CA VAL A 73 -10.71 -19.81 4.27
C VAL A 73 -11.89 -20.62 4.80
N LYS A 74 -12.38 -20.28 6.00
CA LYS A 74 -13.64 -20.82 6.55
C LYS A 74 -14.87 -20.06 6.06
N GLN A 75 -14.67 -18.96 5.33
CA GLN A 75 -15.72 -18.09 4.82
C GLN A 75 -16.61 -17.53 5.95
N ASP A 76 -16.07 -17.41 7.17
CA ASP A 76 -16.79 -16.97 8.36
C ASP A 76 -15.95 -16.01 9.19
N GLY A 77 -16.20 -14.71 9.00
CA GLY A 77 -15.57 -13.64 9.75
C GLY A 77 -16.27 -13.29 11.06
N SER A 78 -17.41 -13.92 11.41
CA SER A 78 -18.29 -13.47 12.50
C SER A 78 -17.64 -13.49 13.88
N LYS A 79 -16.63 -14.34 14.09
CA LYS A 79 -15.91 -14.51 15.35
C LYS A 79 -14.63 -13.69 15.48
N LEU A 80 -14.26 -12.95 14.43
CA LEU A 80 -13.09 -12.07 14.50
C LEU A 80 -13.39 -10.87 15.42
N PRO A 81 -12.37 -10.33 16.12
CA PRO A 81 -12.54 -9.19 17.01
C PRO A 81 -12.64 -7.89 16.19
N TRP A 82 -13.70 -7.73 15.40
CA TRP A 82 -13.95 -6.51 14.64
C TRP A 82 -14.18 -5.32 15.56
N ALA A 83 -13.69 -4.14 15.19
CA ALA A 83 -14.16 -2.90 15.76
C ALA A 83 -15.60 -2.58 15.30
N ASP A 84 -16.26 -1.65 15.97
CA ASP A 84 -17.67 -1.32 15.68
C ASP A 84 -17.86 -0.74 14.27
N ARG A 85 -16.79 -0.16 13.72
CA ARG A 85 -16.69 0.25 12.31
C ARG A 85 -15.40 -0.29 11.72
N VAL A 86 -15.52 -1.01 10.61
CA VAL A 86 -14.40 -1.62 9.90
C VAL A 86 -14.38 -1.12 8.47
N ARG A 87 -13.19 -0.80 7.96
CA ARG A 87 -12.96 -0.56 6.53
C ARG A 87 -12.38 -1.81 5.89
N TYR A 88 -13.06 -2.38 4.91
CA TYR A 88 -12.56 -3.51 4.14
C TYR A 88 -12.43 -3.13 2.66
N ALA A 89 -11.34 -3.54 2.03
CA ALA A 89 -11.15 -3.34 0.60
C ALA A 89 -10.38 -4.48 -0.05
N GLU A 90 -10.76 -4.83 -1.28
CA GLU A 90 -10.05 -5.77 -2.15
C GLU A 90 -9.63 -5.06 -3.42
N ASN A 91 -8.35 -5.11 -3.77
CA ASN A 91 -7.80 -4.47 -4.98
C ASN A 91 -8.21 -3.00 -5.12
N GLY A 92 -8.31 -2.29 -4.00
CA GLY A 92 -8.68 -0.88 -3.94
C GLY A 92 -10.19 -0.59 -3.94
N VAL A 93 -11.06 -1.60 -4.09
CA VAL A 93 -12.52 -1.43 -4.00
C VAL A 93 -12.97 -1.68 -2.56
N THR A 94 -13.64 -0.70 -1.95
CA THR A 94 -14.27 -0.88 -0.62
C THR A 94 -15.54 -1.71 -0.75
N ILE A 95 -15.61 -2.82 -0.02
CA ILE A 95 -16.74 -3.76 -0.01
C ILE A 95 -17.04 -4.18 1.43
N MET A 96 -18.13 -4.92 1.66
CA MET A 96 -18.45 -5.41 3.00
C MET A 96 -17.56 -6.58 3.39
N VAL A 97 -17.29 -6.72 4.68
CA VAL A 97 -16.76 -8.00 5.21
C VAL A 97 -17.77 -9.09 4.85
N SER A 98 -17.28 -10.26 4.46
CA SER A 98 -18.05 -11.38 3.90
C SER A 98 -18.40 -11.30 2.40
N ASP A 99 -18.14 -10.18 1.73
CA ASP A 99 -18.18 -10.11 0.26
C ASP A 99 -16.85 -10.54 -0.37
N GLY A 100 -16.83 -10.68 -1.69
CA GLY A 100 -15.61 -10.85 -2.48
C GLY A 100 -14.92 -12.18 -2.17
N THR A 101 -13.62 -12.13 -1.86
CA THR A 101 -12.82 -13.32 -1.58
C THR A 101 -13.29 -14.09 -0.33
N TRP A 102 -14.06 -13.47 0.57
CA TRP A 102 -14.68 -14.20 1.67
C TRP A 102 -15.66 -15.28 1.22
N ALA A 103 -16.28 -15.14 0.05
CA ALA A 103 -17.24 -16.12 -0.46
C ALA A 103 -16.59 -17.22 -1.32
N THR A 104 -15.30 -17.08 -1.65
CA THR A 104 -14.62 -17.93 -2.64
C THR A 104 -13.36 -18.59 -2.11
N ALA A 105 -12.72 -18.04 -1.09
CA ALA A 105 -11.49 -18.61 -0.53
C ALA A 105 -11.75 -20.00 0.07
N THR A 106 -10.97 -20.98 -0.37
CA THR A 106 -11.07 -22.39 0.02
C THR A 106 -9.81 -22.91 0.70
N ALA A 107 -8.65 -22.32 0.41
CA ALA A 107 -7.40 -22.64 1.08
C ALA A 107 -6.42 -21.46 1.09
N LYS A 108 -5.34 -21.58 1.86
CA LYS A 108 -4.23 -20.62 1.88
C LYS A 108 -2.90 -21.35 1.96
N GLY A 109 -1.85 -20.70 1.47
CA GLY A 109 -0.48 -21.18 1.55
C GLY A 109 -0.05 -21.47 2.99
N ALA A 110 0.76 -22.52 3.17
CA ALA A 110 1.16 -23.00 4.49
C ALA A 110 2.27 -22.16 5.16
N SER A 111 3.00 -21.35 4.39
CA SER A 111 4.19 -20.63 4.88
C SER A 111 4.16 -19.16 4.46
N PRO A 112 3.23 -18.36 5.02
CA PRO A 112 3.16 -16.95 4.73
C PRO A 112 4.28 -16.16 5.42
N LEU A 113 4.66 -15.04 4.83
CA LEU A 113 5.43 -14.01 5.52
C LEU A 113 4.46 -13.10 6.29
N ILE A 114 4.66 -12.99 7.60
CA ILE A 114 3.90 -12.06 8.45
C ILE A 114 4.86 -11.01 9.03
N VAL A 115 4.56 -9.73 8.81
CA VAL A 115 5.25 -8.57 9.40
C VAL A 115 4.28 -7.88 10.34
N ALA A 116 4.65 -7.67 11.60
CA ALA A 116 3.83 -6.95 12.57
C ALA A 116 4.63 -5.79 13.17
N ASP A 117 3.93 -4.66 13.36
CA ASP A 117 4.49 -3.44 13.93
C ASP A 117 3.52 -2.84 14.94
N ALA A 118 3.74 -3.13 16.22
CA ALA A 118 2.95 -2.62 17.34
C ALA A 118 2.98 -1.10 17.44
N LYS A 119 4.05 -0.43 16.97
CA LYS A 119 4.12 1.04 16.97
C LYS A 119 3.13 1.63 15.96
N ALA A 120 2.93 0.97 14.83
CA ALA A 120 1.92 1.34 13.83
C ALA A 120 0.53 0.73 14.11
N GLY A 121 0.48 -0.31 14.94
CA GLY A 121 -0.67 -1.18 15.16
C GLY A 121 -1.13 -1.84 13.86
N LYS A 122 -0.17 -2.36 13.09
CA LYS A 122 -0.40 -2.96 11.77
C LYS A 122 0.26 -4.33 11.66
N ALA A 123 -0.42 -5.24 10.98
CA ALA A 123 0.12 -6.51 10.53
C ALA A 123 -0.02 -6.61 9.01
N VAL A 124 0.97 -7.20 8.36
CA VAL A 124 0.92 -7.54 6.94
C VAL A 124 1.15 -9.03 6.81
N TRP A 125 0.30 -9.71 6.08
CA TRP A 125 0.43 -11.12 5.74
C TRP A 125 0.59 -11.22 4.22
N ILE A 126 1.56 -12.00 3.76
CA ILE A 126 1.89 -12.19 2.34
C ILE A 126 1.98 -13.68 2.09
N GLY A 127 1.35 -14.17 1.03
CA GLY A 127 1.35 -15.57 0.66
C GLY A 127 0.43 -15.84 -0.53
N SER A 128 -0.25 -16.99 -0.51
CA SER A 128 -1.22 -17.38 -1.53
C SER A 128 -2.56 -17.79 -0.93
N VAL A 129 -3.62 -17.60 -1.71
CA VAL A 129 -4.99 -18.03 -1.41
C VAL A 129 -5.50 -18.80 -2.62
N ASP A 130 -6.22 -19.90 -2.37
CA ASP A 130 -6.93 -20.66 -3.38
C ASP A 130 -8.41 -20.27 -3.36
N GLU A 131 -8.97 -19.99 -4.53
CA GLU A 131 -10.39 -19.73 -4.72
C GLU A 131 -10.99 -20.79 -5.66
N HIS A 132 -11.53 -21.86 -5.09
CA HIS A 132 -12.12 -22.98 -5.85
C HIS A 132 -11.15 -23.63 -6.86
N GLY A 133 -9.92 -23.92 -6.44
CA GLY A 133 -8.88 -24.50 -7.31
C GLY A 133 -8.22 -23.48 -8.23
N GLN A 134 -8.39 -22.18 -7.95
CA GLN A 134 -7.69 -21.09 -8.63
C GLN A 134 -6.71 -20.43 -7.64
N PRO A 135 -5.46 -20.90 -7.56
CA PRO A 135 -4.47 -20.29 -6.69
C PRO A 135 -4.08 -18.89 -7.19
N GLY A 136 -3.95 -17.95 -6.25
CA GLY A 136 -3.52 -16.58 -6.50
C GLY A 136 -2.57 -16.08 -5.43
N PHE A 137 -1.77 -15.06 -5.77
CA PHE A 137 -0.96 -14.35 -4.79
C PHE A 137 -1.82 -13.38 -3.99
N TYR A 138 -1.52 -13.26 -2.71
CA TYR A 138 -2.37 -12.55 -1.77
C TYR A 138 -1.53 -11.82 -0.73
N ALA A 139 -1.85 -10.56 -0.48
CA ALA A 139 -1.30 -9.79 0.62
C ALA A 139 -2.42 -9.02 1.33
N ILE A 140 -2.43 -9.04 2.65
CA ILE A 140 -3.33 -8.17 3.45
C ILE A 140 -2.54 -7.20 4.29
N GLU A 141 -3.05 -5.98 4.41
CA GLU A 141 -2.68 -5.02 5.43
C GLU A 141 -3.82 -4.93 6.45
N LEU A 142 -3.58 -5.43 7.66
CA LEU A 142 -4.50 -5.39 8.78
C LEU A 142 -4.07 -4.28 9.75
N THR A 143 -5.01 -3.44 10.15
CA THR A 143 -4.80 -2.46 11.23
C THR A 143 -5.63 -2.86 12.43
N ALA A 144 -5.04 -2.84 13.61
CA ALA A 144 -5.72 -3.11 14.87
C ALA A 144 -5.50 -1.99 15.90
N ARG A 145 -6.49 -1.81 16.77
CA ARG A 145 -6.46 -0.88 17.92
C ARG A 145 -7.14 -1.57 19.09
N GLY A 146 -6.49 -1.62 20.26
CA GLY A 146 -7.04 -2.30 21.44
C GLY A 146 -7.39 -3.77 21.18
N GLY A 147 -6.58 -4.49 20.40
CA GLY A 147 -6.84 -5.88 20.00
C GLY A 147 -8.00 -6.09 19.02
N ARG A 148 -8.65 -5.02 18.54
CA ARG A 148 -9.76 -5.07 17.58
C ARG A 148 -9.32 -4.67 16.17
N ILE A 149 -9.81 -5.38 15.15
CA ILE A 149 -9.51 -5.11 13.74
C ILE A 149 -10.33 -3.91 13.26
N VAL A 150 -9.67 -2.85 12.83
CA VAL A 150 -10.31 -1.59 12.38
C VAL A 150 -10.30 -1.43 10.86
N SER A 151 -9.35 -2.05 10.17
CA SER A 151 -9.34 -2.06 8.71
C SER A 151 -8.53 -3.21 8.16
N VAL A 152 -8.95 -3.73 7.00
CA VAL A 152 -8.18 -4.68 6.20
C VAL A 152 -8.21 -4.24 4.74
N GLN A 153 -7.03 -4.24 4.11
CA GLN A 153 -6.91 -4.07 2.67
C GLN A 153 -6.21 -5.29 2.08
N ALA A 154 -6.84 -5.94 1.10
CA ALA A 154 -6.26 -7.03 0.35
C ALA A 154 -5.76 -6.55 -1.01
N THR A 155 -4.55 -6.98 -1.37
CA THR A 155 -4.01 -6.96 -2.73
C THR A 155 -3.94 -8.40 -3.22
N ILE A 156 -4.67 -8.67 -4.31
CA ILE A 156 -5.01 -10.01 -4.79
C ILE A 156 -4.63 -10.08 -6.26
N ARG A 157 -3.74 -11.00 -6.60
CA ARG A 157 -3.30 -11.27 -7.97
C ARG A 157 -3.67 -12.71 -8.35
N ARG A 158 -4.72 -12.84 -9.15
CA ARG A 158 -5.22 -14.11 -9.71
C ARG A 158 -4.67 -14.34 -11.10
N GLN A 159 -4.42 -15.59 -11.52
CA GLN A 159 -3.79 -15.94 -12.80
C GLN A 159 -4.40 -15.23 -14.02
N GLN A 160 -5.72 -14.99 -14.02
CA GLN A 160 -6.46 -14.36 -15.13
C GLN A 160 -6.04 -12.90 -15.42
N GLY A 161 -5.30 -12.25 -14.52
CA GLY A 161 -4.65 -10.96 -14.80
C GLY A 161 -3.45 -11.06 -15.75
N ARG A 162 -2.94 -9.91 -16.22
CA ARG A 162 -1.90 -9.82 -17.26
C ARG A 162 -0.58 -10.56 -16.92
N PRO A 163 0.00 -11.36 -17.85
CA PRO A 163 1.30 -12.01 -17.64
C PRO A 163 2.48 -11.01 -17.56
N PRO A 164 3.62 -11.40 -16.97
CA PRO A 164 3.92 -12.74 -16.45
C PRO A 164 3.21 -13.04 -15.11
N PHE A 165 3.07 -14.33 -14.79
CA PHE A 165 2.47 -14.83 -13.56
C PHE A 165 3.27 -16.04 -13.10
N GLY A 166 3.82 -16.01 -11.88
CA GLY A 166 4.50 -17.15 -11.27
C GLY A 166 3.52 -18.17 -10.75
N ASP A 167 4.04 -19.29 -10.23
CA ASP A 167 3.22 -20.33 -9.60
C ASP A 167 2.96 -20.00 -8.11
N PRO A 168 1.72 -19.67 -7.69
CA PRO A 168 1.42 -19.34 -6.29
C PRO A 168 1.47 -20.55 -5.35
N ILE A 169 1.43 -21.78 -5.87
CA ILE A 169 1.55 -23.02 -5.07
C ILE A 169 3.01 -23.27 -4.74
N ALA A 170 3.91 -23.09 -5.71
CA ALA A 170 5.35 -23.24 -5.52
C ALA A 170 6.02 -21.99 -4.91
N PHE A 171 5.27 -20.89 -4.75
CA PHE A 171 5.79 -19.63 -4.22
C PHE A 171 6.29 -19.79 -2.79
N THR A 172 7.55 -19.44 -2.58
CA THR A 172 8.21 -19.42 -1.28
C THR A 172 8.95 -18.11 -1.11
N HIS A 173 8.94 -17.59 0.12
CA HIS A 173 9.68 -16.38 0.47
C HIS A 173 11.17 -16.67 0.59
N ASP A 174 12.02 -15.72 0.18
CA ASP A 174 13.46 -15.81 0.42
C ASP A 174 13.76 -15.97 1.93
N PRO A 175 14.58 -16.94 2.35
CA PRO A 175 14.91 -17.16 3.77
C PRO A 175 15.46 -15.92 4.50
N ALA A 176 16.05 -14.96 3.78
CA ALA A 176 16.53 -13.69 4.36
C ALA A 176 15.41 -12.87 4.99
N PHE A 177 14.16 -13.01 4.53
CA PHE A 177 13.00 -12.36 5.15
C PHE A 177 12.66 -12.93 6.53
N SER A 178 13.07 -14.16 6.83
CA SER A 178 12.88 -14.81 8.13
C SER A 178 14.06 -14.57 9.08
N ALA A 179 15.25 -14.31 8.54
CA ALA A 179 16.45 -14.09 9.34
C ALA A 179 16.38 -12.81 10.19
N THR A 180 16.71 -12.91 11.47
CA THR A 180 16.91 -11.74 12.34
C THR A 180 18.25 -11.09 12.05
N VAL A 181 18.30 -9.77 12.13
CA VAL A 181 19.56 -9.02 12.11
C VAL A 181 20.32 -9.31 13.41
N ALA A 182 21.66 -9.41 13.31
CA ALA A 182 22.48 -9.63 14.49
C ALA A 182 22.31 -8.48 15.51
N LYS A 183 22.32 -8.81 16.80
CA LYS A 183 22.16 -7.83 17.89
C LYS A 183 23.19 -6.69 17.76
N GLY A 184 22.74 -5.45 17.82
CA GLY A 184 23.57 -4.25 17.65
C GLY A 184 23.91 -3.91 16.20
N LYS A 185 23.36 -4.64 15.23
CA LYS A 185 23.46 -4.37 13.79
C LYS A 185 22.12 -3.97 13.17
N GLU A 186 21.07 -3.81 13.98
CA GLU A 186 19.76 -3.36 13.55
C GLU A 186 19.88 -1.99 12.87
N THR A 187 19.23 -1.87 11.72
CA THR A 187 19.22 -0.60 10.99
C THR A 187 18.10 0.29 11.56
N PRO A 188 18.39 1.53 11.98
CA PRO A 188 17.35 2.42 12.49
C PRO A 188 16.22 2.64 11.46
N ARG A 189 14.96 2.70 11.91
CA ARG A 189 13.80 2.91 11.01
C ARG A 189 13.94 4.12 10.09
N ALA A 190 14.58 5.20 10.54
CA ALA A 190 14.85 6.37 9.71
C ALA A 190 15.74 6.04 8.50
N ILE A 191 16.81 5.27 8.71
CA ILE A 191 17.69 4.79 7.63
C ILE A 191 16.93 3.84 6.70
N MET A 192 16.20 2.87 7.27
CA MET A 192 15.39 1.93 6.48
C MET A 192 14.37 2.66 5.59
N SER A 193 13.71 3.69 6.15
CA SER A 193 12.76 4.52 5.42
C SER A 193 13.42 5.30 4.29
N GLY A 194 14.59 5.88 4.54
CA GLY A 194 15.35 6.62 3.53
C GLY A 194 15.75 5.73 2.35
N LEU A 195 16.23 4.51 2.61
CA LEU A 195 16.60 3.54 1.57
C LEU A 195 15.40 3.16 0.70
N VAL A 196 14.26 2.85 1.32
CA VAL A 196 13.04 2.47 0.61
C VAL A 196 12.42 3.65 -0.14
N GLN A 197 12.47 4.87 0.41
CA GLN A 197 12.04 6.06 -0.32
C GLN A 197 12.91 6.31 -1.56
N ALA A 198 14.23 6.24 -1.42
CA ALA A 198 15.18 6.35 -2.52
C ALA A 198 14.96 5.28 -3.60
N TYR A 199 14.62 4.04 -3.21
CA TYR A 199 14.28 2.98 -4.16
C TYR A 199 13.15 3.41 -5.11
N PHE A 200 12.02 3.86 -4.57
CA PHE A 200 10.89 4.26 -5.41
C PHE A 200 11.11 5.58 -6.14
N GLU A 201 11.86 6.53 -5.57
CA GLU A 201 12.23 7.77 -6.27
C GLU A 201 13.13 7.50 -7.48
N ALA A 202 14.07 6.56 -7.35
CA ALA A 202 14.97 6.20 -8.43
C ALA A 202 14.27 5.44 -9.58
N GLN A 203 13.12 4.80 -9.32
CA GLN A 203 12.34 4.16 -10.39
C GLN A 203 11.85 5.19 -11.43
N GLY A 204 11.58 6.43 -11.03
CA GLY A 204 11.25 7.51 -11.98
C GLY A 204 12.44 8.01 -12.81
N GLY A 205 13.62 7.38 -12.70
CA GLY A 205 14.82 7.66 -13.52
C GLY A 205 15.56 8.95 -13.20
N LYS A 206 15.03 9.78 -12.28
CA LYS A 206 15.55 11.14 -11.96
C LYS A 206 16.35 11.22 -10.67
N SER A 207 16.28 10.18 -9.83
CA SER A 207 16.91 10.17 -8.50
C SER A 207 17.95 9.06 -8.39
N LYS A 208 18.94 9.27 -7.53
CA LYS A 208 19.98 8.28 -7.24
C LYS A 208 19.36 7.05 -6.56
N ALA A 209 19.67 5.87 -7.08
CA ALA A 209 19.25 4.60 -6.47
C ALA A 209 19.96 4.35 -5.11
N PRO A 210 19.31 3.65 -4.17
CA PRO A 210 19.95 3.21 -2.93
C PRO A 210 20.99 2.12 -3.22
N ALA A 211 21.77 1.76 -2.20
CA ALA A 211 22.64 0.59 -2.28
C ALA A 211 21.81 -0.70 -2.32
N PHE A 212 22.22 -1.65 -3.17
CA PHE A 212 21.63 -2.98 -3.28
C PHE A 212 22.62 -4.03 -2.79
N GLY A 213 22.13 -5.00 -2.03
CA GLY A 213 22.89 -6.19 -1.67
C GLY A 213 23.17 -7.07 -2.89
N LYS A 214 24.22 -7.89 -2.81
CA LYS A 214 24.58 -8.83 -3.88
C LYS A 214 23.39 -9.76 -4.21
N GLY A 215 23.07 -9.87 -5.50
CA GLY A 215 21.97 -10.73 -5.98
C GLY A 215 20.57 -10.20 -5.64
N CYS A 216 20.43 -8.92 -5.28
CA CYS A 216 19.11 -8.32 -5.12
C CYS A 216 18.37 -8.31 -6.46
N VAL A 217 17.19 -8.91 -6.47
CA VAL A 217 16.26 -8.99 -7.60
C VAL A 217 14.87 -8.60 -7.07
N LEU A 218 14.07 -7.90 -7.87
CA LEU A 218 12.65 -7.72 -7.56
C LEU A 218 11.91 -8.99 -7.93
N ILE A 219 11.42 -9.72 -6.93
CA ILE A 219 10.44 -10.80 -7.16
C ILE A 219 9.05 -10.20 -7.06
N GLU A 220 8.27 -10.23 -8.14
CA GLU A 220 6.88 -9.78 -8.14
C GLU A 220 5.97 -10.92 -8.58
N ASN A 221 5.00 -11.28 -7.73
CA ASN A 221 4.08 -12.40 -7.98
C ASN A 221 4.82 -13.68 -8.42
N GLY A 222 5.91 -14.02 -7.71
CA GLY A 222 6.75 -15.19 -7.98
C GLY A 222 7.66 -15.07 -9.22
N VAL A 223 7.73 -13.91 -9.88
CA VAL A 223 8.52 -13.70 -11.10
C VAL A 223 9.68 -12.74 -10.84
N PRO A 224 10.93 -13.02 -11.26
CA PRO A 224 12.06 -12.10 -11.14
C PRO A 224 11.92 -10.94 -12.14
N MET A 225 11.21 -9.89 -11.76
CA MET A 225 10.77 -8.82 -12.67
C MET A 225 11.94 -8.01 -13.23
N THR A 226 12.97 -7.70 -12.43
CA THR A 226 14.14 -6.96 -12.92
C THR A 226 14.87 -7.68 -14.06
N GLY A 227 14.85 -9.01 -14.12
CA GLY A 227 15.36 -9.80 -15.25
C GLY A 227 14.36 -10.04 -16.39
N ASN A 228 13.08 -9.74 -16.15
CA ASN A 228 12.00 -9.89 -17.15
C ASN A 228 11.62 -8.58 -17.85
N LEU A 229 12.21 -7.44 -17.45
CA LEU A 229 12.12 -6.22 -18.22
C LEU A 229 12.63 -6.50 -19.65
N PRO A 230 11.91 -6.11 -20.73
CA PRO A 230 12.34 -6.35 -22.10
C PRO A 230 13.77 -5.86 -22.38
N ALA A 231 14.15 -4.73 -21.76
CA ALA A 231 15.47 -4.12 -21.88
C ALA A 231 16.59 -4.83 -21.11
N ALA A 232 16.26 -5.76 -20.20
CA ALA A 232 17.20 -6.54 -19.39
C ALA A 232 17.36 -8.00 -19.86
N LYS A 233 16.74 -8.36 -20.99
CA LYS A 233 16.77 -9.73 -21.51
C LYS A 233 18.20 -10.19 -21.79
N GLY A 234 18.62 -11.27 -21.13
CA GLY A 234 19.96 -11.85 -21.26
C GLY A 234 21.02 -11.23 -20.35
N GLU A 235 20.64 -10.29 -19.48
CA GLU A 235 21.51 -9.70 -18.46
C GLU A 235 21.35 -10.40 -17.11
N SER A 236 22.09 -9.94 -16.08
CA SER A 236 21.98 -10.46 -14.71
C SER A 236 20.57 -10.30 -14.12
N GLY A 237 19.82 -9.30 -14.58
CA GLY A 237 18.49 -9.00 -14.06
C GLY A 237 18.49 -8.54 -12.61
N ASP A 238 19.63 -8.10 -12.08
CA ASP A 238 19.73 -7.57 -10.72
C ASP A 238 19.22 -6.13 -10.62
N CYS A 239 18.84 -5.72 -9.40
CA CYS A 239 18.34 -4.40 -9.11
C CYS A 239 19.37 -3.32 -9.47
N ALA A 240 20.65 -3.50 -9.12
CA ALA A 240 21.67 -2.47 -9.35
C ALA A 240 21.80 -2.13 -10.85
N THR A 241 21.85 -3.16 -11.70
CA THR A 241 21.91 -3.05 -13.15
C THR A 241 20.66 -2.37 -13.71
N SER A 242 19.47 -2.85 -13.32
CA SER A 242 18.19 -2.28 -13.80
C SER A 242 18.02 -0.80 -13.43
N PHE A 243 18.41 -0.44 -12.21
CA PHE A 243 18.31 0.94 -11.72
C PHE A 243 19.37 1.86 -12.34
N SER A 244 20.62 1.40 -12.50
CA SER A 244 21.68 2.21 -13.13
C SER A 244 21.33 2.65 -14.56
N ARG A 245 20.53 1.85 -15.27
CA ARG A 245 20.05 2.14 -16.62
C ARG A 245 18.73 2.90 -16.64
N GLY A 246 18.05 3.05 -15.50
CA GLY A 246 16.76 3.72 -15.39
C GLY A 246 15.62 2.96 -16.09
N LEU A 247 15.61 1.62 -16.05
CA LEU A 247 14.65 0.79 -16.80
C LEU A 247 13.20 0.86 -16.32
N PHE A 248 12.91 1.63 -15.28
CA PHE A 248 11.56 1.85 -14.73
C PHE A 248 10.97 3.21 -15.15
N GLY A 249 11.61 3.90 -16.11
CA GLY A 249 11.29 5.27 -16.49
C GLY A 249 9.90 5.49 -17.11
N GLU A 250 9.11 4.45 -17.34
CA GLU A 250 7.72 4.57 -17.81
C GLU A 250 6.72 4.92 -16.69
N PHE A 251 7.08 4.78 -15.41
CA PHE A 251 6.21 5.16 -14.31
C PHE A 251 6.04 6.68 -14.25
N GLU A 252 4.79 7.16 -14.28
CA GLU A 252 4.48 8.57 -14.10
C GLU A 252 4.51 8.95 -12.62
N ALA A 253 3.85 8.14 -11.78
CA ALA A 253 3.75 8.39 -10.34
C ALA A 253 3.72 7.08 -9.57
N ILE A 254 4.30 7.12 -8.35
CA ILE A 254 4.24 6.01 -7.40
C ILE A 254 3.65 6.54 -6.10
N ARG A 255 2.33 6.41 -5.96
CA ARG A 255 1.54 6.84 -4.80
C ARG A 255 1.62 5.77 -3.72
N ARG A 256 2.32 6.02 -2.62
CA ARG A 256 2.69 4.98 -1.67
C ARG A 256 2.73 5.45 -0.22
N ARG A 257 2.74 4.51 0.71
CA ARG A 257 3.01 4.73 2.14
C ARG A 257 3.79 3.55 2.72
N ILE A 258 4.67 3.84 3.68
CA ILE A 258 5.23 2.78 4.52
C ILE A 258 4.14 2.29 5.47
N VAL A 259 3.97 0.97 5.54
CA VAL A 259 2.89 0.30 6.27
C VAL A 259 3.37 -0.15 7.64
N ALA A 260 4.48 -0.89 7.68
CA ALA A 260 4.96 -1.56 8.88
C ALA A 260 6.47 -1.78 8.78
N TYR A 261 7.10 -1.92 9.94
CA TYR A 261 8.49 -2.32 10.07
C TYR A 261 8.60 -3.57 10.93
N ASP A 262 9.58 -4.42 10.66
CA ASP A 262 10.08 -5.40 11.63
C ASP A 262 11.52 -5.05 11.97
N ASP A 263 11.71 -4.43 13.14
CA ASP A 263 13.03 -3.94 13.57
C ASP A 263 14.02 -5.10 13.75
N ALA A 264 13.55 -6.25 14.23
CA ALA A 264 14.39 -7.41 14.53
C ALA A 264 14.87 -8.13 13.26
N ARG A 265 14.04 -8.15 12.22
CA ARG A 265 14.36 -8.75 10.91
C ARG A 265 14.86 -7.73 9.89
N GLY A 266 14.84 -6.44 10.19
CA GLY A 266 15.23 -5.38 9.25
C GLY A 266 14.28 -5.30 8.05
N LEU A 267 12.97 -5.45 8.29
CA LEU A 267 11.97 -5.43 7.23
C LEU A 267 11.23 -4.10 7.17
N VAL A 268 10.91 -3.66 5.96
CA VAL A 268 10.00 -2.54 5.70
C VAL A 268 8.94 -3.01 4.71
N VAL A 269 7.67 -2.77 5.02
CA VAL A 269 6.57 -3.02 4.09
C VAL A 269 6.03 -1.71 3.56
N VAL A 270 5.85 -1.64 2.23
CA VAL A 270 5.26 -0.50 1.53
C VAL A 270 4.05 -0.97 0.75
N SER A 271 2.99 -0.17 0.80
CA SER A 271 1.81 -0.35 -0.02
C SER A 271 1.61 0.87 -0.90
N GLY A 272 1.18 0.66 -2.13
CA GLY A 272 1.10 1.73 -3.09
C GLY A 272 0.39 1.40 -4.38
N VAL A 273 0.41 2.38 -5.27
CA VAL A 273 -0.05 2.29 -6.64
C VAL A 273 1.01 2.89 -7.55
N ARG A 274 1.45 2.15 -8.57
CA ARG A 274 2.29 2.65 -9.67
C ARG A 274 1.39 3.01 -10.83
N ASP A 275 1.47 4.24 -11.31
CA ASP A 275 0.65 4.75 -12.41
C ASP A 275 1.46 4.75 -13.71
N LEU A 276 0.91 4.12 -14.75
CA LEU A 276 1.46 4.06 -16.09
C LEU A 276 0.48 4.74 -17.05
N PRO A 277 0.83 5.91 -17.60
CA PRO A 277 -0.11 6.68 -18.43
C PRO A 277 -0.32 6.03 -19.79
N GLY A 278 0.60 5.19 -20.27
CA GLY A 278 0.55 4.61 -21.61
C GLY A 278 0.56 5.65 -22.75
N ALA A 279 0.89 6.91 -22.44
CA ALA A 279 0.86 8.02 -23.39
C ALA A 279 2.01 7.98 -24.41
N THR A 280 3.11 7.30 -24.06
CA THR A 280 4.26 7.07 -24.93
C THR A 280 4.61 5.59 -24.96
N THR A 281 5.04 5.10 -26.12
CA THR A 281 5.49 3.71 -26.31
C THR A 281 6.98 3.52 -26.04
N SER A 282 7.66 4.58 -25.60
CA SER A 282 9.07 4.57 -25.22
C SER A 282 9.39 5.60 -24.13
N PHE A 283 10.54 5.40 -23.49
CA PHE A 283 11.16 6.32 -22.54
C PHE A 283 12.69 6.31 -22.71
N THR A 284 13.36 7.34 -22.22
CA THR A 284 14.83 7.41 -22.19
C THR A 284 15.33 7.00 -20.82
N GLY A 285 16.21 6.00 -20.76
CA GLY A 285 16.83 5.55 -19.51
C GLY A 285 17.93 6.50 -19.02
N SER A 286 18.41 6.27 -17.81
CA SER A 286 19.50 7.04 -17.19
C SER A 286 20.85 6.85 -17.89
N ASP A 287 20.99 5.81 -18.72
CA ASP A 287 22.14 5.57 -19.60
C ASP A 287 22.05 6.30 -20.95
N GLY A 288 21.01 7.11 -21.16
CA GLY A 288 20.78 7.89 -22.38
C GLY A 288 20.17 7.09 -23.54
N LYS A 289 19.91 5.78 -23.37
CA LYS A 289 19.32 4.95 -24.42
C LYS A 289 17.79 5.02 -24.41
N GLY A 290 17.19 4.84 -25.58
CA GLY A 290 15.74 4.69 -25.72
C GLY A 290 15.30 3.25 -25.44
N TYR A 291 14.25 3.10 -24.64
CA TYR A 291 13.64 1.83 -24.26
C TYR A 291 12.17 1.82 -24.63
N LYS A 292 11.65 0.65 -24.98
CA LYS A 292 10.22 0.44 -25.23
C LYS A 292 9.48 0.35 -23.88
N SER A 293 8.38 1.09 -23.73
CA SER A 293 7.49 0.99 -22.56
C SER A 293 6.79 -0.38 -22.53
N GLU A 294 6.54 -0.91 -21.34
CA GLU A 294 5.72 -2.11 -21.17
C GLU A 294 4.21 -1.80 -21.22
N ALA A 295 3.83 -0.59 -20.81
CA ALA A 295 2.47 -0.10 -20.95
C ALA A 295 2.20 0.43 -22.36
N ASP A 296 1.24 -0.21 -23.01
CA ASP A 296 0.65 0.14 -24.30
C ASP A 296 -0.72 0.84 -24.16
N TYR A 297 -1.25 0.94 -22.94
CA TYR A 297 -2.46 1.65 -22.58
C TYR A 297 -2.39 2.16 -21.12
N PRO A 298 -3.20 3.16 -20.73
CA PRO A 298 -3.22 3.68 -19.37
C PRO A 298 -3.69 2.63 -18.36
N ARG A 299 -2.94 2.47 -17.26
CA ARG A 299 -3.27 1.54 -16.17
C ARG A 299 -2.48 1.84 -14.90
N SER A 300 -2.88 1.22 -13.81
CA SER A 300 -2.14 1.28 -12.55
C SER A 300 -1.81 -0.13 -12.05
N PHE A 301 -0.82 -0.24 -11.17
CA PHE A 301 -0.57 -1.47 -10.41
C PHE A 301 -0.66 -1.17 -8.92
N GLY A 302 -1.65 -1.74 -8.24
CA GLY A 302 -1.70 -1.77 -6.78
C GLY A 302 -0.72 -2.81 -6.26
N PHE A 303 0.07 -2.48 -5.25
CA PHE A 303 1.12 -3.37 -4.74
C PHE A 303 1.25 -3.33 -3.22
N VAL A 304 1.71 -4.46 -2.68
CA VAL A 304 2.30 -4.59 -1.34
C VAL A 304 3.70 -5.18 -1.51
N THR A 305 4.73 -4.41 -1.16
CA THR A 305 6.13 -4.79 -1.33
C THR A 305 6.83 -4.84 0.03
N VAL A 306 7.52 -5.94 0.30
CA VAL A 306 8.42 -6.10 1.45
C VAL A 306 9.87 -5.93 1.01
N PHE A 307 10.63 -5.17 1.81
CA PHE A 307 12.05 -4.94 1.65
C PHE A 307 12.80 -5.54 2.82
N LYS A 308 13.89 -6.26 2.54
CA LYS A 308 14.88 -6.67 3.53
C LYS A 308 16.06 -5.69 3.49
N ILE A 309 16.37 -5.07 4.62
CA ILE A 309 17.49 -4.17 4.79
C ILE A 309 18.60 -4.86 5.59
N GLU A 310 19.79 -4.91 5.03
CA GLU A 310 20.99 -5.46 5.67
C GLU A 310 22.18 -4.58 5.33
N GLY A 311 22.98 -4.22 6.33
CA GLY A 311 24.21 -3.44 6.11
C GLY A 311 23.99 -2.11 5.36
N ASN A 312 22.88 -1.41 5.64
CA ASN A 312 22.47 -0.18 4.94
C ASN A 312 22.24 -0.34 3.43
N ALA A 313 21.92 -1.55 2.97
CA ALA A 313 21.55 -1.84 1.59
C ALA A 313 20.22 -2.62 1.53
N ILE A 314 19.52 -2.50 0.40
CA ILE A 314 18.36 -3.33 0.10
C ILE A 314 18.85 -4.69 -0.36
N ALA A 315 18.69 -5.71 0.48
CA ALA A 315 19.15 -7.07 0.22
C ALA A 315 18.16 -7.87 -0.62
N ARG A 316 16.86 -7.74 -0.34
CA ARG A 316 15.76 -8.43 -1.06
C ARG A 316 14.57 -7.51 -1.23
N VAL A 317 13.84 -7.72 -2.33
CA VAL A 317 12.59 -7.04 -2.63
C VAL A 317 11.60 -8.07 -3.14
N GLU A 318 10.44 -8.16 -2.50
CA GLU A 318 9.36 -9.05 -2.91
C GLU A 318 8.02 -8.31 -2.89
N SER A 319 7.22 -8.49 -3.94
CA SER A 319 6.02 -7.71 -4.20
C SER A 319 4.86 -8.61 -4.60
N ILE A 320 3.68 -8.37 -4.03
CA ILE A 320 2.42 -8.81 -4.63
C ILE A 320 1.81 -7.60 -5.29
N ALA A 321 1.54 -7.70 -6.60
CA ALA A 321 0.99 -6.59 -7.36
C ALA A 321 -0.10 -7.05 -8.33
N THR A 322 -1.08 -6.19 -8.54
CA THR A 322 -2.22 -6.47 -9.41
C THR A 322 -2.54 -5.25 -10.25
N GLU A 323 -2.97 -5.50 -11.49
CA GLU A 323 -3.38 -4.43 -12.39
C GLU A 323 -4.70 -3.83 -11.93
N LEU A 324 -4.78 -2.51 -11.96
CA LEU A 324 -5.92 -1.69 -11.57
C LEU A 324 -6.23 -0.69 -12.69
N PRO A 325 -7.47 -0.18 -12.76
CA PRO A 325 -7.77 0.98 -13.60
C PRO A 325 -6.79 2.14 -13.37
N TYR A 326 -6.42 2.84 -14.44
CA TYR A 326 -5.50 3.96 -14.36
C TYR A 326 -5.99 5.03 -13.35
N LEU A 327 -5.07 5.49 -12.51
CA LEU A 327 -5.31 6.46 -11.43
C LEU A 327 -6.32 5.99 -10.38
N MET A 328 -6.59 4.68 -10.28
CA MET A 328 -7.47 4.15 -9.23
C MET A 328 -7.06 4.73 -7.86
N PRO A 329 -7.97 5.39 -7.14
CA PRO A 329 -7.66 5.95 -5.83
C PRO A 329 -7.32 4.81 -4.86
N PRO A 330 -6.21 4.88 -4.11
CA PRO A 330 -5.98 3.90 -3.09
C PRO A 330 -6.99 4.12 -1.95
N PRO A 331 -7.43 3.05 -1.26
CA PRO A 331 -8.47 3.13 -0.24
C PRO A 331 -7.99 3.85 1.04
N TRP A 332 -6.70 4.18 1.14
CA TRP A 332 -6.11 4.98 2.22
C TRP A 332 -5.97 6.47 1.89
N GLN A 333 -6.24 6.92 0.66
CA GLN A 333 -6.30 8.35 0.35
C GLN A 333 -7.69 8.89 0.69
N GLU A 334 -7.74 10.04 1.37
CA GLU A 334 -8.98 10.84 1.40
C GLU A 334 -9.33 11.33 -0.02
N PRO A 335 -10.62 11.64 -0.31
CA PRO A 335 -11.03 12.11 -1.62
C PRO A 335 -10.16 13.28 -2.07
N ARG A 336 -9.55 13.19 -3.26
CA ARG A 336 -8.87 14.35 -3.84
C ARG A 336 -9.92 15.43 -4.07
N GLY A 337 -9.62 16.66 -3.63
CA GLY A 337 -10.33 17.85 -4.12
C GLY A 337 -10.28 17.91 -5.65
N PRO A 338 -11.18 18.69 -6.28
CA PRO A 338 -11.23 18.79 -7.74
C PRO A 338 -9.86 19.18 -8.29
N ARG A 339 -9.43 18.51 -9.38
CA ARG A 339 -8.24 18.92 -10.13
C ARG A 339 -8.52 20.27 -10.81
N PRO A 340 -7.51 21.14 -10.97
CA PRO A 340 -7.65 22.42 -11.67
C PRO A 340 -8.22 22.28 -13.08
#